data_AF-A0A3A0FE34-F1
#
_entry.id   AF-A0A3A0FE34-F1
#
_cell.length_a   1.000
_cell.length_b   1.000
_cell.length_c   1.000
_cell.angle_alpha   90.00
_cell.angle_beta   90.00
_cell.angle_gamma   90.00
#
_symmetry.space_group_name_H-M   'P 1'
#
loop_
_entity.id
_entity.type
_entity.pdbx_description
1 polymer ?
#
loop_
_entity_poly.entity_id
_entity_poly.type
_entity_poly.pdbx_seq_one_letter_code
_entity_poly.pdbx_strand_id
1 'polypeptide(L)'
;MTMSTDELQEWDERIRALVQRYGLNCYPQEFEVCDHNEMIGYMAYSGMPSRYSHWSFGKAFERQKTMYEYGVSGLPYEMVINSYPCVAYLMRDNSLLLQILTMA
;
A
#
# COMPACT_ATOMS: atom_id res chain seq x y z
N MET A 1 16.29 -10.65 -3.90
CA MET A 1 16.18 -9.88 -5.16
C MET A 1 15.37 -8.65 -4.83
N THR A 2 15.97 -7.47 -4.91
CA THR A 2 15.25 -6.22 -4.71
C THR A 2 14.50 -5.92 -6.00
N MET A 3 13.17 -5.84 -5.94
CA MET A 3 12.32 -5.52 -7.08
C MET A 3 12.60 -4.10 -7.61
N SER A 4 12.61 -3.92 -8.93
CA SER A 4 12.65 -2.58 -9.53
C SER A 4 11.24 -2.00 -9.64
N THR A 5 11.10 -0.69 -9.48
CA THR A 5 9.85 0.04 -9.74
C THR A 5 9.40 -0.11 -11.20
N ASP A 6 10.36 -0.25 -12.12
CA ASP A 6 10.07 -0.42 -13.55
C ASP A 6 9.34 -1.74 -13.83
N GLU A 7 9.67 -2.81 -13.11
CA GLU A 7 8.99 -4.11 -13.23
C GLU A 7 7.53 -4.01 -12.78
N LEU A 8 7.25 -3.28 -11.69
CA LEU A 8 5.87 -3.05 -11.23
C LEU A 8 5.07 -2.24 -12.24
N GLN A 9 5.69 -1.24 -12.87
CA GLN A 9 5.04 -0.46 -13.91
C GLN A 9 4.68 -1.32 -15.13
N GLU A 10 5.57 -2.22 -15.56
CA GLU A 10 5.28 -3.17 -16.65
C GLU A 10 4.07 -4.06 -16.29
N TRP A 11 4.01 -4.56 -15.06
CA TRP A 11 2.88 -5.37 -14.61
C TRP A 11 1.58 -4.56 -14.49
N ASP A 12 1.62 -3.32 -14.01
CA ASP A 12 0.46 -2.42 -13.98
C ASP A 12 -0.12 -2.23 -15.40
N GLU A 13 0.73 -1.94 -16.39
CA GLU A 13 0.30 -1.79 -17.79
C GLU A 13 -0.39 -3.04 -18.33
N ARG A 14 0.15 -4.22 -18.00
CA ARG A 14 -0.44 -5.52 -18.39
C ARG A 14 -1.77 -5.77 -17.71
N ILE A 15 -1.90 -5.45 -16.42
CA ILE A 15 -3.15 -5.58 -15.65
C ILE A 15 -4.20 -4.62 -16.22
N ARG A 16 -3.86 -3.35 -16.47
CA ARG A 16 -4.77 -2.36 -17.07
C ARG A 16 -5.30 -2.79 -18.44
N ALA A 17 -4.45 -3.39 -19.27
CA ALA A 17 -4.88 -3.93 -20.56
C ALA A 17 -5.93 -5.05 -20.39
N LEU A 18 -5.79 -5.90 -19.37
CA LEU A 18 -6.79 -6.93 -19.04
C LEU A 18 -8.08 -6.31 -18.50
N VAL A 19 -7.99 -5.35 -17.58
CA VAL A 19 -9.14 -4.60 -17.03
C VAL A 19 -9.97 -4.00 -18.17
N GLN A 20 -9.32 -3.36 -19.15
CA GLN A 20 -10.00 -2.80 -20.34
C GLN A 20 -10.62 -3.91 -21.20
N ARG A 21 -9.90 -5.01 -21.45
CA ARG A 21 -10.38 -6.14 -22.26
C ARG A 21 -11.63 -6.78 -21.66
N TYR A 22 -11.73 -6.86 -20.33
CA TYR A 22 -12.88 -7.41 -19.62
C TYR A 22 -14.00 -6.38 -19.37
N GLY A 23 -13.81 -5.12 -19.77
CA GLY A 23 -14.82 -4.06 -19.61
C GLY A 23 -15.03 -3.64 -18.15
N LEU A 24 -14.03 -3.82 -17.29
CA LEU A 24 -14.09 -3.41 -15.89
C LEU A 24 -13.90 -1.89 -15.78
N ASN A 25 -14.74 -1.24 -14.96
CA ASN A 25 -14.68 0.20 -14.72
C ASN A 25 -14.07 0.47 -13.33
N CYS A 26 -12.75 0.56 -13.28
CA CYS A 26 -12.00 0.86 -12.06
C CYS A 26 -11.63 2.35 -12.00
N TYR A 27 -11.47 2.88 -10.80
CA TYR A 27 -10.87 4.20 -10.64
C TYR A 27 -9.42 4.22 -11.13
N PRO A 28 -8.89 5.39 -11.55
CA PRO A 28 -7.46 5.55 -11.75
C PRO A 28 -6.73 5.15 -10.47
N GLN A 29 -5.69 4.34 -10.61
CA GLN A 29 -4.97 3.75 -9.48
C GLN A 29 -3.57 4.34 -9.44
N GLU A 30 -3.19 4.90 -8.29
CA GLU A 30 -1.85 5.34 -7.96
C GLU A 30 -1.24 4.39 -6.94
N PHE A 31 0.00 3.99 -7.17
CA PHE A 31 0.74 3.07 -6.31
C PHE A 31 1.93 3.80 -5.69
N GLU A 32 2.14 3.58 -4.39
CA GLU A 32 3.29 4.08 -3.67
C GLU A 32 3.97 2.93 -2.92
N VAL A 33 5.26 2.72 -3.16
CA VAL A 33 6.02 1.66 -2.46
C VAL A 33 6.54 2.20 -1.14
N CYS A 34 6.18 1.56 -0.04
CA CYS A 34 6.55 2.00 1.29
C CYS A 34 7.27 0.91 2.09
N ASP A 35 8.07 1.33 3.07
CA ASP A 35 8.63 0.43 4.08
C ASP A 35 7.66 0.18 5.25
N HIS A 36 8.05 -0.71 6.16
CA HIS A 36 7.24 -1.08 7.31
C HIS A 36 6.92 0.11 8.23
N ASN A 37 7.84 1.07 8.38
CA ASN A 37 7.67 2.21 9.26
C ASN A 37 6.72 3.23 8.63
N GLU A 38 6.83 3.45 7.31
CA GLU A 38 5.88 4.22 6.52
C GLU A 38 4.48 3.59 6.55
N MET A 39 4.37 2.27 6.39
CA MET A 39 3.10 1.54 6.47
C MET A 39 2.42 1.72 7.84
N ILE A 40 3.16 1.58 8.95
CA ILE A 40 2.63 1.86 10.29
C ILE A 40 2.18 3.33 10.39
N GLY A 41 2.93 4.25 9.77
CA GLY A 41 2.52 5.64 9.61
C GLY A 41 1.17 5.76 8.93
N TYR A 42 1.00 5.17 7.75
CA TYR A 42 -0.26 5.18 7.01
C TYR A 42 -1.39 4.56 7.84
N MET A 43 -1.18 3.41 8.48
CA MET A 43 -2.17 2.79 9.36
C MET A 43 -2.58 3.70 10.53
N ALA A 44 -1.63 4.40 11.15
CA ALA A 44 -1.91 5.34 12.25
C ALA A 44 -2.76 6.53 11.79
N TYR A 45 -2.54 7.00 10.56
CA TYR A 45 -3.30 8.09 9.93
C TYR A 45 -4.54 7.62 9.14
N SER A 46 -4.90 6.33 9.24
CA SER A 46 -5.99 5.72 8.44
C SER A 46 -5.81 5.92 6.92
N GLY A 47 -4.54 5.97 6.49
CA GLY A 47 -4.07 6.11 5.12
C GLY A 47 -4.30 7.48 4.50
N MET A 48 -4.68 8.50 5.28
CA MET A 48 -4.75 9.86 4.76
C MET A 48 -3.35 10.34 4.34
N PRO A 49 -3.17 10.84 3.09
CA PRO A 49 -1.90 11.40 2.66
C PRO A 49 -1.50 12.65 3.46
N SER A 50 -2.49 13.42 3.91
CA SER A 50 -2.28 14.62 4.71
C SER A 50 -2.13 14.27 6.19
N ARG A 51 -1.00 14.64 6.78
CA ARG A 51 -0.72 14.43 8.20
C ARG A 51 -1.25 15.62 9.01
N TYR A 52 -2.40 15.44 9.66
CA TYR A 52 -2.89 16.39 10.66
C TYR A 52 -2.15 16.18 11.99
N SER A 53 -1.63 17.25 12.59
CA SER A 53 -0.88 17.17 13.85
C SER A 53 -1.83 17.03 15.03
N HIS A 54 -2.20 15.78 15.34
CA HIS A 54 -2.94 15.43 16.55
C HIS A 54 -2.26 14.32 17.33
N TRP A 55 -2.16 14.48 18.65
CA TRP A 55 -1.43 13.58 19.54
C TRP A 55 -1.94 12.13 19.49
N SER A 56 -3.22 11.92 19.15
CA SER A 56 -3.80 10.58 19.03
C SER A 56 -3.11 9.74 17.96
N PHE A 57 -2.62 10.34 16.88
CA PHE A 57 -1.92 9.63 15.81
C PHE A 57 -0.54 9.15 16.26
N GLY A 58 0.20 9.97 17.01
CA GLY A 58 1.45 9.54 17.63
C GLY A 58 1.23 8.38 18.60
N LYS A 59 0.18 8.45 19.43
CA LYS A 59 -0.20 7.34 20.32
C LYS A 59 -0.58 6.07 19.54
N ALA A 60 -1.29 6.19 18.42
CA ALA A 60 -1.68 5.06 17.58
C ALA A 60 -0.46 4.42 16.90
N PHE A 61 0.44 5.24 16.37
CA PHE A 61 1.69 4.82 15.75
C PHE A 61 2.55 4.01 16.72
N GLU A 62 2.84 4.56 17.91
CA GLU A 62 3.65 3.86 18.92
C GLU A 62 3.03 2.53 19.33
N ARG A 63 1.69 2.48 19.48
CA ARG A 63 0.99 1.23 19.78
C ARG A 63 1.17 0.21 18.66
N GLN A 64 0.93 0.60 17.40
CA GLN A 64 1.03 -0.32 16.25
C GLN A 64 2.47 -0.80 16.04
N LYS A 65 3.44 0.10 16.11
CA LYS A 65 4.87 -0.21 16.04
C LYS A 65 5.28 -1.22 17.12
N THR A 66 4.90 -0.96 18.37
CA THR A 66 5.16 -1.89 19.48
C THR A 66 4.59 -3.27 19.19
N MET A 67 3.32 -3.35 18.78
CA MET A 67 2.66 -4.63 18.47
C MET A 67 3.34 -5.39 17.33
N TYR A 68 3.85 -4.67 16.33
CA TYR A 68 4.62 -5.25 15.22
C TYR A 68 5.99 -5.77 15.68
N GLU A 69 6.76 -4.97 16.43
CA GLU A 69 8.09 -5.33 16.92
C GLU A 69 8.06 -6.56 17.84
N TYR A 70 7.02 -6.70 18.68
CA TYR A 70 6.81 -7.87 19.53
C TYR A 70 6.16 -9.06 18.80
N GLY A 71 5.93 -8.97 17.48
CA GLY A 71 5.34 -10.03 16.66
C GLY A 71 3.88 -10.33 16.99
N VAL A 72 3.18 -9.43 17.68
CA VAL A 72 1.78 -9.59 18.08
C VAL A 72 0.84 -9.25 16.92
N SER A 73 1.25 -8.35 16.03
CA SER A 73 0.52 -8.00 14.80
C SER A 73 1.46 -8.04 13.61
N GLY A 74 0.98 -8.57 12.47
CA GLY A 74 1.62 -8.36 11.18
C GLY A 74 1.31 -6.99 10.59
N LEU A 75 1.96 -6.68 9.47
CA LEU A 75 1.63 -5.57 8.60
C LEU A 75 0.84 -6.08 7.39
N PRO A 76 -0.06 -5.27 6.83
CA PRO A 76 -0.77 -5.64 5.62
C PRO A 76 0.20 -5.67 4.43
N TYR A 77 -0.13 -6.46 3.41
CA TYR A 77 0.65 -6.50 2.16
C TYR A 77 0.48 -5.21 1.34
N GLU A 78 -0.72 -4.64 1.41
CA GLU A 78 -1.04 -3.33 0.87
C GLU A 78 -2.05 -2.60 1.76
N MET A 79 -2.09 -1.28 1.66
CA MET A 79 -3.16 -0.46 2.23
C MET A 79 -3.78 0.39 1.14
N VAL A 80 -5.10 0.26 0.94
CA VAL A 80 -5.82 0.92 -0.15
C VAL A 80 -6.76 1.99 0.39
N ILE A 81 -6.67 3.18 -0.21
CA ILE A 81 -7.58 4.30 -0.01
C ILE A 81 -8.48 4.41 -1.22
N ASN A 82 -9.75 4.09 -1.01
CA ASN A 82 -10.78 4.09 -2.04
C ASN A 82 -11.25 5.53 -2.33
N SER A 83 -10.38 6.30 -2.97
CA SER A 83 -10.60 7.67 -3.46
C SER A 83 -10.57 7.73 -4.98
N TYR A 84 -10.71 8.93 -5.55
CA TYR A 84 -10.56 9.19 -6.98
C TYR A 84 -9.45 10.24 -7.22
N PRO A 85 -8.21 9.85 -7.54
CA PRO A 85 -7.72 8.48 -7.82
C PRO A 85 -7.65 7.60 -6.55
N CYS A 86 -7.69 6.29 -6.75
CA CYS A 86 -7.46 5.30 -5.70
C CYS A 86 -5.96 5.26 -5.39
N VAL A 87 -5.59 5.23 -4.11
CA VAL A 87 -4.18 5.22 -3.68
C VAL A 87 -3.91 3.89 -2.98
N ALA A 88 -2.88 3.17 -3.41
CA ALA A 88 -2.47 1.90 -2.81
C ALA A 88 -1.00 1.98 -2.36
N TYR A 89 -0.78 1.76 -1.06
CA TYR A 89 0.55 1.67 -0.46
C TYR A 89 1.01 0.21 -0.50
N LEU A 90 2.06 -0.10 -1.27
CA LEU A 90 2.59 -1.44 -1.47
C LEU A 90 3.81 -1.66 -0.58
N MET A 91 3.81 -2.75 0.20
CA MET A 91 4.96 -3.10 1.03
C MET A 91 6.17 -3.47 0.17
N ARG A 92 7.30 -2.78 0.36
CA ARG A 92 8.55 -3.01 -0.39
C ARG A 92 9.08 -4.44 -0.29
N ASP A 93 8.85 -5.09 0.85
CA ASP A 93 9.38 -6.43 1.15
C ASP A 93 8.53 -7.57 0.54
N ASN A 94 7.41 -7.23 -0.11
CA ASN A 94 6.59 -8.23 -0.81
C ASN A 94 7.38 -8.86 -1.97
N SER A 95 7.19 -10.17 -2.18
CA SER A 95 7.65 -10.83 -3.41
C SER A 95 6.93 -10.28 -4.64
N LEU A 96 7.53 -10.39 -5.83
CA LEU A 96 6.89 -9.98 -7.09
C LEU A 96 5.48 -10.58 -7.26
N LEU A 97 5.34 -11.87 -7.02
CA LEU A 97 4.05 -12.55 -7.15
C LEU A 97 2.98 -11.95 -6.22
N LEU A 98 3.39 -11.54 -5.02
CA LEU A 98 2.50 -10.92 -4.06
C LEU A 98 2.13 -9.49 -4.47
N GLN A 99 3.07 -8.71 -5.01
CA GLN A 99 2.77 -7.39 -5.58
C GLN A 99 1.78 -7.49 -6.74
N ILE A 100 1.98 -8.44 -7.66
CA ILE A 100 1.05 -8.66 -8.77
C ILE A 100 -0.33 -9.05 -8.26
N LEU A 101 -0.40 -9.90 -7.23
CA LEU A 101 -1.67 -10.32 -6.64
C LEU A 101 -2.44 -9.15 -6.02
N THR A 102 -1.76 -8.19 -5.40
CA THR A 102 -2.40 -7.02 -4.79
C THR A 102 -2.77 -5.95 -5.81
N MET A 103 -2.04 -5.84 -6.93
CA MET A 103 -2.31 -4.86 -7.99
C MET A 103 -3.45 -5.25 -8.94
N ALA A 104 -3.78 -6.54 -9.05
CA ALA A 104 -4.70 -7.10 -10.07
C ALA A 104 -6.15 -7.24 -9.58
#